data_AF-A0A4Q3DWC8-F1
#
_entry.id   AF-A0A4Q3DWC8-F1
#
_cell.length_a   1.000
_cell.length_b   1.000
_cell.length_c   1.000
_cell.angle_alpha   90.00
_cell.angle_beta   90.00
_cell.angle_gamma   90.00
#
_symmetry.space_group_name_H-M   'P 1'
#
loop_
_entity.id
_entity.type
_entity.pdbx_description
1 polymer ?
#
loop_
_entity_poly.entity_id
_entity_poly.type
_entity_poly.pdbx_seq_one_letter_code
_entity_poly.pdbx_strand_id
1 'polypeptide(L)'
;MIPSDHFTRFYNEVFKYLEGLGEKEIDDYFLEISKNQENHILHLIREKGFEGMMQYWSVIRDEENCELDLGYDEDKFEIKMHLCPSLTKAKDNDAERWERYCDHCAGWIGPIMDKTGYHLVYDVIDRDQPQCHMRVFKDEAKAREAEMDVRLLMGWPGRKQD
;
A
#
# COMPACT_ATOMS: atom_id res chain seq x y z
N MET A 1 12.85 -19.44 -8.51
CA MET A 1 12.35 -18.33 -7.68
C MET A 1 13.07 -17.09 -8.16
N ILE A 2 12.34 -16.06 -8.60
CA ILE A 2 12.93 -14.76 -8.94
C ILE A 2 13.18 -14.04 -7.60
N PRO A 3 14.38 -13.50 -7.33
CA PRO A 3 14.63 -12.81 -6.07
C PRO A 3 13.86 -11.47 -5.98
N SER A 4 13.53 -11.04 -4.76
CA SER A 4 12.59 -9.92 -4.51
C SER A 4 13.05 -8.57 -5.08
N ASP A 5 14.36 -8.38 -5.21
CA ASP A 5 15.00 -7.24 -5.87
C ASP A 5 14.73 -7.16 -7.37
N HIS A 6 14.59 -8.29 -8.06
CA HIS A 6 14.23 -8.28 -9.48
C HIS A 6 12.78 -7.85 -9.69
N PHE A 7 11.88 -8.12 -8.73
CA PHE A 7 10.48 -7.70 -8.81
C PHE A 7 10.33 -6.18 -8.68
N THR A 8 11.04 -5.54 -7.74
CA THR A 8 10.98 -4.07 -7.59
C THR A 8 11.48 -3.35 -8.83
N ARG A 9 12.54 -3.88 -9.47
CA ARG A 9 13.06 -3.37 -10.74
C ARG A 9 12.08 -3.59 -11.89
N PHE A 10 11.45 -4.75 -11.95
CA PHE A 10 10.47 -5.07 -13.00
C PHE A 10 9.22 -4.20 -12.90
N TYR A 11 8.60 -4.09 -11.72
CA TYR A 11 7.39 -3.27 -11.57
C TYR A 11 7.68 -1.80 -11.83
N ASN A 12 8.87 -1.30 -11.47
CA ASN A 12 9.29 0.06 -11.82
C ASN A 12 9.18 0.37 -13.33
N GLU A 13 9.67 -0.54 -14.18
CA GLU A 13 9.58 -0.38 -15.63
C GLU A 13 8.15 -0.58 -16.15
N VAL A 14 7.39 -1.52 -15.57
CA VAL A 14 5.98 -1.72 -15.90
C VAL A 14 5.17 -0.45 -15.62
N PHE A 15 5.38 0.20 -14.48
CA PHE A 15 4.66 1.42 -14.14
C PHE A 15 4.95 2.56 -15.11
N LYS A 16 6.23 2.80 -15.45
CA LYS A 16 6.62 3.80 -16.45
C LYS A 16 6.02 3.50 -17.83
N TYR A 17 6.01 2.23 -18.23
CA TYR A 17 5.41 1.80 -19.49
C TYR A 17 3.89 2.07 -19.51
N LEU A 18 3.17 1.68 -18.45
CA LEU A 18 1.73 1.88 -18.33
C LEU A 18 1.37 3.37 -18.26
N GLU A 19 2.13 4.18 -17.53
CA GLU A 19 1.97 5.64 -17.50
C GLU A 19 2.08 6.24 -18.91
N GLY A 20 3.04 5.76 -19.69
CA GLY A 20 3.21 6.18 -21.09
C GLY A 20 2.04 5.82 -22.00
N LEU A 21 1.20 4.83 -21.63
CA LEU A 21 -0.04 4.49 -22.32
C LEU A 21 -1.24 5.32 -21.81
N GLY A 22 -1.19 5.77 -20.56
CA GLY A 22 -2.16 6.66 -19.93
C GLY A 22 -2.59 6.18 -18.53
N GLU A 23 -3.07 7.11 -17.71
CA GLU A 23 -3.49 6.87 -16.32
C GLU A 23 -4.44 5.68 -16.15
N LYS A 24 -5.38 5.54 -17.10
CA LYS A 24 -6.36 4.46 -17.08
C LYS A 24 -5.70 3.06 -17.07
N GLU A 25 -4.52 2.92 -17.66
CA GLU A 25 -3.87 1.62 -17.78
C GLU A 25 -3.04 1.29 -16.54
N ILE A 26 -2.60 2.32 -15.80
CA ILE A 26 -2.09 2.16 -14.44
C ILE A 26 -3.22 1.73 -13.50
N ASP A 27 -4.36 2.42 -13.57
CA ASP A 27 -5.52 2.12 -12.72
C ASP A 27 -6.04 0.69 -12.93
N ASP A 28 -6.21 0.27 -14.18
CA ASP A 28 -6.60 -1.10 -14.53
C ASP A 28 -5.56 -2.13 -14.01
N TYR A 29 -4.27 -1.81 -14.10
CA TYR A 29 -3.22 -2.67 -13.57
C TYR A 29 -3.30 -2.80 -12.04
N PHE A 30 -3.47 -1.70 -11.31
CA PHE A 30 -3.65 -1.72 -9.86
C PHE A 30 -4.89 -2.50 -9.44
N LEU A 31 -6.00 -2.38 -10.17
CA LEU A 31 -7.21 -3.15 -9.92
C LEU A 31 -7.00 -4.65 -10.14
N GLU A 32 -6.27 -5.06 -11.18
CA GLU A 32 -5.98 -6.47 -11.43
C GLU A 32 -5.05 -7.05 -10.35
N ILE A 33 -4.02 -6.29 -9.92
CA ILE A 33 -3.16 -6.72 -8.80
C ILE A 33 -3.96 -6.79 -7.49
N SER A 34 -4.82 -5.80 -7.21
CA SER A 34 -5.72 -5.82 -6.06
C SER A 34 -6.57 -7.09 -6.04
N LYS A 35 -7.19 -7.43 -7.18
CA LYS A 35 -8.03 -8.62 -7.33
C LYS A 35 -7.25 -9.92 -7.05
N ASN A 36 -5.99 -9.98 -7.47
CA ASN A 36 -5.14 -11.11 -7.12
C ASN A 36 -4.81 -11.13 -5.61
N GLN A 37 -4.51 -9.96 -5.02
CA GLN A 37 -4.19 -9.83 -3.59
C GLN A 37 -5.36 -10.19 -2.66
N GLU A 38 -6.60 -10.04 -3.11
CA GLU A 38 -7.80 -10.47 -2.36
C GLU A 38 -7.75 -11.94 -1.93
N ASN A 39 -7.18 -12.81 -2.77
CA ASN A 39 -7.05 -14.23 -2.48
C ASN A 39 -6.20 -14.50 -1.22
N HIS A 40 -5.32 -13.56 -0.85
CA HIS A 40 -4.40 -13.71 0.27
C HIS A 40 -4.93 -13.06 1.56
N ILE A 41 -5.53 -11.87 1.48
CA ILE A 41 -5.82 -11.05 2.67
C ILE A 41 -7.31 -10.87 2.97
N LEU A 42 -8.19 -10.89 1.96
CA LEU A 42 -9.58 -10.45 2.14
C LEU A 42 -10.35 -11.34 3.12
N HIS A 43 -10.13 -12.65 3.08
CA HIS A 43 -10.75 -13.59 4.01
C HIS A 43 -10.29 -13.34 5.46
N LEU A 44 -8.99 -13.08 5.69
CA LEU A 44 -8.45 -12.77 7.01
C LEU A 44 -9.10 -11.51 7.60
N ILE A 45 -9.23 -10.45 6.80
CA ILE A 45 -9.86 -9.19 7.26
C ILE A 45 -11.32 -9.43 7.62
N ARG A 46 -12.06 -10.19 6.80
CA ARG A 46 -13.49 -10.45 7.03
C ARG A 46 -13.75 -11.31 8.26
N GLU A 47 -12.92 -12.32 8.49
CA GLU A 47 -13.12 -13.26 9.59
C GLU A 47 -12.55 -12.76 10.92
N LYS A 48 -11.43 -12.04 10.87
CA LYS A 48 -10.64 -11.69 12.07
C LYS A 48 -10.41 -10.20 12.26
N GLY A 49 -10.86 -9.35 11.34
CA GLY A 49 -10.65 -7.89 11.43
C GLY A 49 -9.18 -7.52 11.57
N PHE A 50 -8.84 -6.69 12.56
CA PHE A 50 -7.47 -6.25 12.84
C PHE A 50 -6.52 -7.39 13.19
N GLU A 51 -6.99 -8.48 13.81
CA GLU A 51 -6.14 -9.65 14.05
C GLU A 51 -5.74 -10.32 12.71
N GLY A 52 -6.65 -10.35 11.73
CA GLY A 52 -6.37 -10.85 10.39
C GLY A 52 -5.38 -9.96 9.63
N MET A 53 -5.51 -8.65 9.77
CA MET A 53 -4.54 -7.66 9.26
C MET A 53 -3.16 -7.87 9.88
N MET A 54 -3.09 -7.96 11.20
CA MET A 54 -1.86 -8.24 11.94
C MET A 54 -1.22 -9.55 11.48
N GLN A 55 -2.01 -10.62 11.32
CA GLN A 55 -1.52 -11.90 10.84
C GLN A 55 -0.88 -11.78 9.44
N TYR A 56 -1.56 -11.12 8.51
CA TYR A 56 -1.06 -10.98 7.13
C TYR A 56 0.21 -10.14 7.08
N TRP A 57 0.19 -8.93 7.65
CA TRP A 57 1.32 -8.01 7.54
C TRP A 57 2.51 -8.40 8.40
N SER A 58 2.33 -9.18 9.47
CA SER A 58 3.46 -9.75 10.22
C SER A 58 4.26 -10.73 9.36
N VAL A 59 3.60 -11.54 8.52
CA VAL A 59 4.29 -12.43 7.58
C VAL A 59 5.08 -11.61 6.56
N ILE A 60 4.46 -10.59 5.96
CA ILE A 60 5.15 -9.71 5.00
C ILE A 60 6.36 -9.01 5.63
N ARG A 61 6.22 -8.50 6.87
CA ARG A 61 7.34 -7.89 7.59
C ARG A 61 8.53 -8.84 7.70
N ASP A 62 8.27 -10.08 8.08
CA ASP A 62 9.31 -11.08 8.33
C ASP A 62 9.92 -11.60 7.01
N GLU A 63 9.11 -11.83 5.97
CA GLU A 63 9.57 -12.32 4.66
C GLU A 63 10.32 -11.26 3.83
N GLU A 64 9.90 -9.99 3.91
CA GLU A 64 10.53 -8.88 3.19
C GLU A 64 11.61 -8.16 3.99
N ASN A 65 11.82 -8.55 5.25
CA ASN A 65 12.74 -7.92 6.19
C ASN A 65 12.49 -6.40 6.32
N CYS A 66 11.24 -6.03 6.52
CA CYS A 66 10.81 -4.64 6.64
C CYS A 66 11.15 -4.07 8.03
N GLU A 67 11.75 -2.88 8.08
CA GLU A 67 11.84 -2.11 9.32
C GLU A 67 10.54 -1.32 9.51
N LEU A 68 9.60 -1.89 10.25
CA LEU A 68 8.30 -1.27 10.52
C LEU A 68 7.76 -1.66 11.90
N ASP A 69 6.90 -0.80 12.44
CA ASP A 69 6.04 -1.13 13.58
C ASP A 69 4.67 -1.58 13.08
N LEU A 70 4.13 -2.65 13.67
CA LEU A 70 2.76 -3.12 13.47
C LEU A 70 2.02 -3.08 14.79
N GLY A 71 0.79 -2.57 14.79
CA GLY A 71 -0.05 -2.52 15.98
C GLY A 71 -1.51 -2.33 15.63
N TYR A 72 -2.37 -2.60 16.60
CA TYR A 72 -3.75 -2.13 16.58
C TYR A 72 -4.26 -1.92 17.99
N ASP A 73 -5.27 -1.08 18.10
CA ASP A 73 -6.06 -0.84 19.30
C ASP A 73 -7.55 -1.07 19.00
N GLU A 74 -8.43 -0.54 19.84
CA GLU A 74 -9.87 -0.67 19.66
C GLU A 74 -10.39 0.05 18.41
N ASP A 75 -9.70 1.09 17.96
CA ASP A 75 -10.14 2.03 16.92
C ASP A 75 -9.47 1.78 15.57
N LYS A 76 -8.16 1.49 15.58
CA LYS A 76 -7.34 1.43 14.37
C LYS A 76 -6.31 0.32 14.36
N PHE A 77 -6.01 -0.16 13.17
CA PHE A 77 -4.79 -0.90 12.83
C PHE A 77 -3.78 0.05 12.18
N GLU A 78 -2.50 -0.17 12.42
CA GLU A 78 -1.43 0.73 12.01
C GLU A 78 -0.17 -0.01 11.56
N ILE A 79 0.38 0.45 10.44
CA ILE A 79 1.72 0.13 9.96
C ILE A 79 2.49 1.43 9.87
N LYS A 80 3.57 1.51 10.65
CA LYS A 80 4.53 2.62 10.55
C LYS A 80 5.83 2.09 9.95
N MET A 81 6.05 2.41 8.67
CA MET A 81 7.24 1.98 7.93
C MET A 81 8.39 2.95 8.20
N HIS A 82 9.49 2.45 8.76
CA HIS A 82 10.71 3.20 9.02
C HIS A 82 11.74 3.09 7.89
N LEU A 83 11.76 1.94 7.20
CA LEU A 83 12.57 1.71 5.99
C LEU A 83 11.85 0.72 5.05
N CYS A 84 11.19 1.26 4.02
CA CYS A 84 10.55 0.47 2.97
C CYS A 84 11.59 -0.22 2.09
N PRO A 85 11.64 -1.57 2.06
CA PRO A 85 12.60 -2.28 1.22
C PRO A 85 12.33 -2.06 -0.27
N SER A 86 11.05 -1.95 -0.66
CA SER A 86 10.64 -1.77 -2.05
C SER A 86 11.13 -0.44 -2.64
N LEU A 87 10.88 0.68 -1.95
CA LEU A 87 11.37 1.99 -2.41
C LEU A 87 12.90 2.08 -2.35
N THR A 88 13.52 1.53 -1.30
CA THR A 88 14.99 1.53 -1.18
C THR A 88 15.63 0.84 -2.38
N LYS A 89 15.14 -0.35 -2.77
CA LYS A 89 15.62 -1.08 -3.95
C LYS A 89 15.29 -0.40 -5.27
N ALA A 90 14.14 0.27 -5.37
CA ALA A 90 13.78 1.01 -6.57
C ALA A 90 14.67 2.24 -6.78
N LYS A 91 15.17 2.85 -5.69
CA LYS A 91 16.15 3.93 -5.72
C LYS A 91 17.58 3.44 -5.96
N ASP A 92 17.92 2.25 -5.45
CA ASP A 92 19.19 1.56 -5.70
C ASP A 92 19.13 0.70 -6.97
N ASN A 93 18.91 1.38 -8.11
CA ASN A 93 18.74 0.72 -9.39
C ASN A 93 19.43 1.53 -10.51
N ASP A 94 19.86 0.83 -11.56
CA ASP A 94 20.52 1.45 -12.73
C ASP A 94 19.51 2.18 -13.64
N ALA A 95 18.22 1.88 -13.48
CA ALA A 95 17.13 2.54 -14.18
C ALA A 95 16.47 3.60 -13.28
N GLU A 96 16.06 4.71 -13.88
CA GLU A 96 15.34 5.77 -13.17
C GLU A 96 14.05 5.23 -12.55
N ARG A 97 13.82 5.57 -11.28
CA ARG A 97 12.63 5.21 -10.53
C ARG A 97 11.41 5.93 -11.12
N TRP A 98 10.29 5.24 -11.26
CA TRP A 98 9.00 5.87 -11.52
C TRP A 98 8.68 6.87 -10.41
N GLU A 99 8.42 8.13 -10.74
CA GLU A 99 8.18 9.20 -9.76
C GLU A 99 7.07 8.84 -8.77
N ARG A 100 6.06 8.12 -9.27
CA ARG A 100 4.92 7.65 -8.49
C ARG A 100 5.02 6.25 -7.92
N TYR A 101 6.25 5.74 -7.75
CA TYR A 101 6.50 4.39 -7.24
C TYR A 101 5.63 4.01 -6.05
N CYS A 102 5.51 4.83 -5.01
CA CYS A 102 4.73 4.48 -3.81
C CYS A 102 3.21 4.32 -4.04
N ASP A 103 2.66 4.82 -5.15
CA ASP A 103 1.22 4.76 -5.45
C ASP A 103 0.71 3.33 -5.54
N HIS A 104 1.56 2.38 -5.92
CA HIS A 104 1.16 0.97 -6.03
C HIS A 104 0.66 0.39 -4.70
N CYS A 105 1.22 0.84 -3.57
CA CYS A 105 0.87 0.31 -2.25
C CYS A 105 -0.59 0.62 -1.89
N ALA A 106 -1.01 1.87 -2.08
CA ALA A 106 -2.40 2.27 -1.88
C ALA A 106 -3.29 1.77 -3.02
N GLY A 107 -2.77 1.79 -4.26
CA GLY A 107 -3.45 1.33 -5.47
C GLY A 107 -3.98 -0.10 -5.37
N TRP A 108 -3.23 -1.02 -4.76
CA TRP A 108 -3.70 -2.40 -4.57
C TRP A 108 -4.42 -2.65 -3.23
N ILE A 109 -4.17 -1.90 -2.15
CA ILE A 109 -4.77 -2.19 -0.82
C ILE A 109 -6.10 -1.47 -0.69
N GLY A 110 -6.20 -0.26 -1.22
CA GLY A 110 -7.40 0.56 -1.18
C GLY A 110 -8.64 -0.15 -1.71
N PRO A 111 -8.63 -0.70 -2.93
CA PRO A 111 -9.81 -1.40 -3.47
C PRO A 111 -10.18 -2.66 -2.68
N ILE A 112 -9.24 -3.28 -1.96
CA ILE A 112 -9.53 -4.36 -1.02
C ILE A 112 -10.27 -3.80 0.19
N MET A 113 -9.79 -2.70 0.77
CA MET A 113 -10.42 -2.06 1.93
C MET A 113 -11.83 -1.56 1.63
N ASP A 114 -12.08 -1.05 0.42
CA ASP A 114 -13.42 -0.64 -0.03
C ASP A 114 -14.44 -1.81 -0.06
N LYS A 115 -13.95 -3.07 -0.06
CA LYS A 115 -14.77 -4.29 0.04
C LYS A 115 -14.94 -4.77 1.49
N THR A 116 -14.48 -3.96 2.43
CA THR A 116 -14.56 -4.18 3.88
C THR A 116 -15.35 -3.05 4.52
N GLY A 117 -15.72 -3.20 5.79
CA GLY A 117 -16.28 -2.10 6.59
C GLY A 117 -15.21 -1.22 7.24
N TYR A 118 -13.97 -1.24 6.75
CA TYR A 118 -12.85 -0.48 7.30
C TYR A 118 -12.43 0.65 6.36
N HIS A 119 -11.81 1.69 6.92
CA HIS A 119 -11.49 2.93 6.23
C HIS A 119 -9.98 3.17 6.22
N LEU A 120 -9.39 3.22 5.03
CA LEU A 120 -7.94 3.32 4.84
C LEU A 120 -7.47 4.79 4.75
N VAL A 121 -6.45 5.11 5.54
CA VAL A 121 -5.67 6.34 5.45
C VAL A 121 -4.22 5.94 5.19
N TYR A 122 -3.70 6.27 4.01
CA TYR A 122 -2.35 5.92 3.62
C TYR A 122 -1.56 7.21 3.35
N ASP A 123 -0.66 7.55 4.26
CA ASP A 123 0.28 8.66 4.12
C ASP A 123 1.63 8.14 3.65
N VAL A 124 2.07 8.51 2.45
CA VAL A 124 3.42 8.16 1.99
C VAL A 124 4.48 9.15 2.43
N ILE A 125 4.10 10.21 3.15
CA ILE A 125 4.95 11.26 3.73
C ILE A 125 5.68 12.08 2.66
N ASP A 126 6.51 11.43 1.86
CA ASP A 126 7.36 11.96 0.81
C ASP A 126 7.72 10.81 -0.16
N ARG A 127 7.54 11.01 -1.47
CA ARG A 127 7.76 9.98 -2.50
C ARG A 127 9.23 9.54 -2.62
N ASP A 128 10.17 10.28 -2.05
CA ASP A 128 11.60 9.96 -2.04
C ASP A 128 12.09 9.45 -0.69
N GLN A 129 11.27 9.46 0.36
CA GLN A 129 11.63 8.90 1.66
C GLN A 129 11.08 7.48 1.79
N PRO A 130 11.89 6.49 2.17
CA PRO A 130 11.44 5.10 2.35
C PRO A 130 10.64 4.93 3.65
N GLN A 131 9.70 5.83 3.91
CA GLN A 131 8.88 5.89 5.10
C GLN A 131 7.44 6.15 4.69
N CYS A 132 6.51 5.48 5.36
CA CYS A 132 5.08 5.69 5.15
C CYS A 132 4.31 5.28 6.40
N HIS A 133 3.05 5.70 6.45
CA HIS A 133 2.17 5.44 7.56
C HIS A 133 0.80 5.02 7.04
N MET A 134 0.50 3.73 7.15
CA MET A 134 -0.79 3.17 6.80
C MET A 134 -1.61 2.99 8.07
N ARG A 135 -2.82 3.56 8.09
CA ARG A 135 -3.79 3.44 9.18
C ARG A 135 -5.11 2.94 8.61
N VAL A 136 -5.73 2.00 9.31
CA VAL A 136 -7.02 1.42 8.93
C VAL A 136 -7.97 1.54 10.11
N PHE A 137 -9.07 2.27 9.94
CA PHE A 137 -10.01 2.60 11.00
C PHE A 137 -11.30 1.80 10.86
N LYS A 138 -11.95 1.51 11.99
CA LYS A 138 -13.33 1.00 12.02
C LYS A 138 -14.36 2.09 11.72
N ASP A 139 -14.06 3.32 12.12
CA ASP A 139 -14.97 4.47 12.04
C ASP A 139 -14.52 5.42 10.92
N GLU A 140 -15.45 5.74 10.02
CA GLU A 140 -15.19 6.62 8.88
C GLU A 140 -14.81 8.03 9.32
N ALA A 141 -15.47 8.59 10.34
CA ALA A 141 -15.20 9.95 10.79
C ALA A 141 -13.79 10.06 11.39
N LYS A 142 -13.34 9.05 12.15
CA LYS A 142 -11.95 8.97 12.64
C LYS A 142 -10.95 8.86 11.49
N ALA A 143 -11.27 8.13 10.42
CA ALA A 143 -10.44 8.09 9.22
C ALA A 143 -10.35 9.46 8.56
N ARG A 144 -11.47 10.17 8.40
CA ARG A 144 -11.50 11.53 7.83
C ARG A 144 -10.72 12.53 8.67
N GLU A 145 -10.80 12.46 10.00
CA GLU A 145 -9.96 13.26 10.88
C GLU A 145 -8.48 12.95 10.65
N ALA A 146 -8.11 11.68 10.59
CA ALA A 146 -6.73 11.24 10.35
C ALA A 146 -6.20 11.62 8.97
N GLU A 147 -7.06 11.76 7.95
CA GLU A 147 -6.70 12.29 6.61
C GLU A 147 -6.27 13.75 6.67
N MET A 148 -6.77 14.55 7.61
CA MET A 148 -6.39 15.97 7.74
C MET A 148 -4.96 16.16 8.27
N ASP A 149 -4.42 15.16 8.97
CA ASP A 149 -3.10 15.18 9.59
C ASP A 149 -2.00 14.52 8.74
N VAL A 150 -2.33 14.00 7.56
CA VAL A 150 -1.35 13.37 6.66
C VAL A 150 -0.53 14.42 5.92
N ARG A 151 0.70 14.05 5.55
CA ARG A 151 1.56 14.91 4.72
C ARG A 151 1.33 14.69 3.23
N LEU A 152 1.15 13.44 2.80
CA LEU A 152 0.86 13.09 1.41
C LEU A 152 -0.12 11.92 1.34
N LEU A 153 -1.41 12.24 1.24
CA LEU A 153 -2.49 11.25 1.16
C LEU A 153 -2.49 10.54 -0.18
N MET A 154 -2.53 9.21 -0.14
CA MET A 154 -2.62 8.40 -1.35
C MET A 154 -4.06 8.12 -1.79
N GLY A 155 -4.28 8.19 -3.11
CA GLY A 155 -5.48 7.71 -3.77
C GLY A 155 -5.32 6.29 -4.31
N TRP A 156 -6.42 5.73 -4.78
CA TRP A 156 -6.48 4.46 -5.53
C TRP A 156 -7.69 4.47 -6.47
N PRO A 157 -7.74 3.58 -7.48
CA PRO A 157 -8.88 3.49 -8.37
C PRO A 157 -10.18 3.25 -7.60
N GLY A 158 -11.15 4.14 -7.75
CA GLY A 158 -12.43 4.10 -7.01
C GLY A 158 -12.50 5.03 -5.81
N ARG A 159 -11.37 5.48 -5.23
CA ARG A 159 -11.37 6.55 -4.21
C ARG A 159 -11.50 7.90 -4.90
N LYS A 160 -12.65 8.53 -4.76
CA LYS A 160 -12.79 9.95 -5.13
C LYS A 160 -11.95 10.78 -4.17
N GLN A 161 -10.96 11.50 -4.70
CA GLN A 161 -10.43 12.67 -3.99
C GLN A 161 -11.48 13.77 -4.18
N ASP A 162 -12.16 14.14 -3.10
CA ASP A 162 -13.03 15.31 -3.09
C ASP A 162 -12.20 16.60 -3.05
#